data_AF-A0A6P2HZN9-F1
#
_entry.id   AF-A0A6P2HZN9-F1
#
_cell.length_a   1.000
_cell.length_b   1.000
_cell.length_c   1.000
_cell.angle_alpha   90.00
_cell.angle_beta   90.00
_cell.angle_gamma   90.00
#
_symmetry.space_group_name_H-M   'P 1'
#
loop_
_entity.id
_entity.type
_entity.pdbx_description
1 polymer ?
#
loop_
_entity_poly.entity_id
_entity_poly.type
_entity_poly.pdbx_seq_one_letter_code
_entity_poly.pdbx_strand_id
1 'polypeptide(L)'
;MYVGLHLAQAQRLVYGNEQPKTTSIAVQLRHTADLPAVNAQLETLLNTKFAGTDTEVVDCTVLNPFYGQALAMFATLFGFVALLIGAIVLFTVGNTMSTAVLERTVEIGTLRAMGLRRAAVRRLFRCEELLLGVIDAVLGVASAALLAGVINVSGLTWTPPGRSPVPLIIRVWGESDLIVGTAIGLLLVPMLSALLPARRASRMEIVDALRYA
;
A
#
# COMPACT_ATOMS: atom_id res chain seq x y z
N MET A 1 38.65 2.58 -1.44
CA MET A 1 39.28 1.73 -0.40
C MET A 1 39.05 2.45 0.92
N TYR A 2 38.28 1.85 1.83
CA TYR A 2 38.00 2.43 3.15
C TYR A 2 38.72 1.60 4.20
N VAL A 3 39.37 2.25 5.17
CA VAL A 3 40.06 1.59 6.29
C VAL A 3 39.33 1.97 7.57
N GLY A 4 38.78 0.98 8.27
CA GLY A 4 38.13 1.18 9.56
C GLY A 4 39.15 1.21 10.69
N LEU A 5 39.14 2.27 11.51
CA LEU A 5 40.04 2.47 12.66
C LEU A 5 39.23 3.00 13.84
N HIS A 6 39.71 2.76 15.06
CA HIS A 6 39.07 3.35 16.24
C HIS A 6 39.24 4.88 16.23
N LEU A 7 38.19 5.64 16.58
CA LEU A 7 38.17 7.11 16.48
C LEU A 7 39.39 7.77 17.14
N ALA A 8 39.73 7.34 18.36
CA ALA A 8 40.88 7.89 19.09
C ALA A 8 42.23 7.64 18.37
N GLN A 9 42.37 6.52 17.67
CA GLN A 9 43.57 6.23 16.87
C GLN A 9 43.59 7.08 15.60
N ALA A 10 42.44 7.19 14.91
CA ALA A 10 42.31 8.04 13.73
C ALA A 10 42.61 9.51 14.05
N GLN A 11 42.11 10.02 15.19
CA GLN A 11 42.38 11.39 15.62
C GLN A 11 43.86 11.63 15.95
N ARG A 12 44.53 10.69 16.62
CA ARG A 12 45.98 10.79 16.87
C ARG A 12 46.82 10.71 15.59
N LEU A 13 46.41 9.89 14.62
CA LEU A 13 47.10 9.77 13.33
C LEU A 13 46.95 11.02 12.47
N VAL A 14 45.76 11.65 12.47
CA VAL A 14 45.46 12.80 11.60
C VAL A 14 45.82 14.13 12.24
N TYR A 15 45.53 14.30 13.54
CA TYR A 15 45.70 15.57 14.25
C TYR A 15 46.87 15.55 15.25
N GLY A 16 47.55 14.42 15.43
CA GLY A 16 48.70 14.33 16.34
C GLY A 16 48.34 14.64 17.79
N ASN A 17 48.99 15.68 18.34
CA ASN A 17 48.77 16.19 19.70
C ASN A 17 47.83 17.41 19.74
N GLU A 18 47.26 17.82 18.61
CA GLU A 18 46.29 18.92 18.58
C GLU A 18 44.94 18.51 19.19
N GLN A 19 44.05 19.48 19.42
CA GLN A 19 42.70 19.20 19.93
C GLN A 19 41.97 18.24 18.98
N PRO A 20 41.36 17.17 19.50
CA PRO A 20 40.69 16.18 18.67
C PRO A 20 39.48 16.80 17.96
N LYS A 21 39.46 16.69 16.63
CA LYS A 21 38.37 17.16 15.76
C LYS A 21 37.70 15.98 15.07
N THR A 22 36.49 16.21 14.56
CA THR A 22 35.73 15.23 13.78
C THR A 22 35.05 15.94 12.62
N THR A 23 35.16 15.36 11.42
CA THR A 23 34.59 15.95 10.19
C THR A 23 33.08 15.72 10.07
N SER A 24 32.60 14.53 10.45
CA SER A 24 31.18 14.19 10.37
C SER A 24 30.79 13.16 11.42
N ILE A 25 29.54 13.23 11.87
CA ILE A 25 28.92 12.25 12.77
C ILE A 25 27.73 11.66 12.01
N ALA A 26 27.78 10.36 11.73
CA ALA A 26 26.67 9.64 11.12
C ALA A 26 25.75 9.10 12.21
N VAL A 27 24.50 9.54 12.23
CA VAL A 27 23.46 9.01 13.12
C VAL A 27 22.53 8.12 12.31
N GLN A 28 22.46 6.84 12.66
CA GLN A 28 21.56 5.90 12.01
C GLN A 28 20.26 5.76 12.80
N LEU A 29 19.14 6.06 12.16
CA LEU A 29 17.81 5.89 12.74
C LEU A 29 17.31 4.45 12.57
N ARG A 30 16.43 4.04 13.48
CA ARG A 30 15.73 2.74 13.40
C ARG A 30 14.59 2.77 12.37
N HIS A 31 13.88 3.89 12.27
CA HIS A 31 12.81 4.09 11.29
C HIS A 31 13.08 5.33 10.45
N THR A 32 13.01 5.17 9.12
CA THR A 32 13.19 6.27 8.17
C THR A 32 12.11 7.34 8.32
N ALA A 33 10.92 6.98 8.83
CA ALA A 33 9.82 7.91 9.07
C ALA A 33 10.15 8.99 10.12
N ASP A 34 11.12 8.72 11.01
CA ASP A 34 11.49 9.65 12.09
C ASP A 34 12.44 10.76 11.60
N LEU A 35 12.96 10.67 10.37
CA LEU A 35 13.92 11.64 9.80
C LEU A 35 13.49 13.10 10.01
N PRO A 36 12.28 13.53 9.61
CA PRO A 36 11.90 14.94 9.72
C PRO A 36 11.85 15.44 11.17
N ALA A 37 11.34 14.59 12.08
CA ALA A 37 11.23 14.92 13.49
C ALA A 37 12.61 15.00 14.16
N VAL A 38 13.50 14.05 13.84
CA VAL A 38 14.86 14.02 14.38
C VAL A 38 15.69 15.17 13.82
N ASN A 39 15.56 15.51 12.54
CA ASN A 39 16.28 16.64 11.94
C ASN A 39 15.92 17.95 12.61
N ALA A 40 14.62 18.22 12.80
CA ALA A 40 14.18 19.42 13.51
C ALA A 40 14.72 19.47 14.96
N GLN A 41 14.78 18.32 15.64
CA GLN A 41 15.37 18.23 16.98
C GLN A 41 16.89 18.47 16.95
N LEU A 42 17.60 17.91 15.98
CA LEU A 42 19.04 18.08 15.81
C LEU A 42 19.39 19.53 15.48
N GLU A 43 18.67 20.17 14.57
CA GLU A 43 18.83 21.60 14.28
C GLU A 43 18.62 22.45 15.53
N THR A 44 17.58 22.16 16.32
CA THR A 44 17.32 22.86 17.58
C THR A 44 18.45 22.66 18.59
N LEU A 45 18.97 21.43 18.72
CA LEU A 45 20.09 21.11 19.61
C LEU A 45 21.40 21.79 19.18
N LEU A 46 21.68 21.83 17.88
CA LEU A 46 22.86 22.50 17.33
C LEU A 46 22.78 24.02 17.57
N ASN A 47 21.62 24.62 17.32
CA ASN A 47 21.40 26.05 17.52
C ASN A 47 21.42 26.47 19.00
N THR A 48 21.11 25.57 19.94
CA THR A 48 21.07 25.91 21.38
C THR A 48 22.35 25.56 22.11
N LYS A 49 22.95 24.39 21.86
CA LYS A 49 24.13 23.91 22.60
C LYS A 49 25.46 24.14 21.89
N PHE A 50 25.43 24.31 20.57
CA PHE A 50 26.64 24.43 19.73
C PHE A 50 26.61 25.71 18.87
N ALA A 51 25.89 26.73 19.33
CA ALA A 51 25.78 28.03 18.66
C ALA A 51 27.18 28.61 18.38
N GLY A 52 27.52 28.77 17.10
CA GLY A 52 28.83 29.27 16.64
C GLY A 52 29.74 28.23 15.96
N THR A 53 29.26 27.00 15.77
CA THR A 53 29.96 25.97 14.98
C THR A 53 29.31 25.88 13.59
N ASP A 54 30.10 25.91 12.51
CA ASP A 54 29.62 25.68 11.12
C ASP A 54 29.23 24.21 10.92
N THR A 55 28.16 23.77 11.57
CA THR A 55 27.64 22.40 11.50
C THR A 55 26.30 22.39 10.77
N GLU A 56 26.23 21.64 9.66
CA GLU A 56 25.03 21.44 8.87
C GLU A 56 24.48 20.02 9.08
N VAL A 57 23.17 19.90 9.26
CA VAL A 57 22.48 18.61 9.29
C VAL A 57 22.20 18.21 7.85
N VAL A 58 22.92 17.21 7.35
CA VAL A 58 22.76 16.72 5.97
C VAL A 58 22.00 15.41 5.96
N ASP A 59 20.86 15.42 5.28
CA ASP A 59 20.00 14.25 5.14
C ASP A 59 20.51 13.22 4.14
N CYS A 60 20.13 11.97 4.38
CA CYS A 60 20.41 10.88 3.44
C CYS A 60 19.72 11.06 2.08
N THR A 61 18.64 11.85 2.02
CA THR A 61 17.92 12.22 0.79
C THR A 61 18.68 13.25 -0.03
N VAL A 62 19.36 14.20 0.63
CA VAL A 62 20.23 15.20 0.00
C VAL A 62 21.55 14.56 -0.43
N LEU A 63 22.08 13.65 0.40
CA LEU A 63 23.32 12.93 0.13
C LEU A 63 23.17 11.92 -1.03
N ASN A 64 21.96 11.43 -1.29
CA ASN A 64 21.67 10.49 -2.37
C ASN A 64 20.34 10.82 -3.07
N PRO A 65 20.31 11.82 -3.97
CA PRO A 65 19.09 12.25 -4.65
C PRO A 65 18.42 11.15 -5.49
N PHE A 66 19.20 10.15 -5.93
CA PHE A 66 18.70 8.98 -6.65
C PHE A 66 17.74 8.12 -5.80
N TYR A 67 17.95 8.07 -4.48
CA TYR A 67 17.09 7.30 -3.58
C TYR A 67 15.66 7.83 -3.53
N GLY A 68 15.49 9.16 -3.39
CA GLY A 68 14.18 9.81 -3.36
C GLY A 68 13.44 9.67 -4.70
N GLN A 69 14.15 9.83 -5.82
CA GLN A 69 13.58 9.64 -7.16
C GLN A 69 13.11 8.20 -7.39
N ALA A 70 13.90 7.20 -6.99
CA ALA A 70 13.53 5.79 -7.12
C ALA A 70 12.27 5.47 -6.30
N LEU A 71 12.19 5.94 -5.05
CA LEU A 71 11.00 5.77 -4.21
C LEU A 71 9.75 6.39 -4.85
N ALA A 72 9.85 7.62 -5.35
CA ALA A 72 8.75 8.31 -6.01
C ALA A 72 8.29 7.58 -7.30
N MET A 73 9.24 7.07 -8.08
CA MET A 73 8.96 6.26 -9.26
C MET A 73 8.20 4.98 -8.90
N PHE A 74 8.66 4.23 -7.90
CA PHE A 74 7.98 3.02 -7.43
C PHE A 74 6.59 3.33 -6.86
N ALA A 75 6.45 4.38 -6.06
CA ALA A 75 5.15 4.80 -5.53
C ALA A 75 4.15 5.12 -6.66
N THR A 76 4.61 5.82 -7.70
CA THR A 76 3.78 6.15 -8.86
C THR A 76 3.41 4.91 -9.66
N LEU A 77 4.37 4.00 -9.90
CA LEU A 77 4.15 2.75 -10.62
C LEU A 77 3.15 1.85 -9.88
N PHE A 78 3.35 1.63 -8.58
CA PHE A 78 2.43 0.82 -7.77
C PHE A 78 1.06 1.48 -7.64
N GLY A 79 0.98 2.81 -7.51
CA GLY A 79 -0.27 3.54 -7.52
C GLY A 79 -1.03 3.37 -8.84
N PHE A 80 -0.34 3.45 -9.98
CA PHE A 80 -0.92 3.21 -11.30
C PHE A 80 -1.41 1.76 -11.46
N VAL A 81 -0.61 0.78 -11.05
CA VAL A 81 -1.01 -0.64 -11.08
C VAL A 81 -2.23 -0.89 -10.18
N ALA A 82 -2.28 -0.30 -8.99
CA ALA A 82 -3.42 -0.42 -8.09
C ALA A 82 -4.70 0.18 -8.72
N LEU A 83 -4.59 1.33 -9.38
CA LEU A 83 -5.71 1.94 -10.11
C LEU A 83 -6.18 1.05 -11.27
N LEU A 84 -5.25 0.49 -12.04
CA LEU A 84 -5.55 -0.39 -13.16
C LEU A 84 -6.27 -1.66 -12.68
N ILE A 85 -5.74 -2.32 -11.65
CA ILE A 85 -6.38 -3.50 -11.02
C ILE A 85 -7.77 -3.13 -10.51
N GLY A 86 -7.91 -1.99 -9.84
CA GLY A 86 -9.21 -1.50 -9.36
C GLY A 86 -10.23 -1.32 -10.49
N ALA A 87 -9.81 -0.76 -11.64
CA ALA A 87 -10.66 -0.62 -12.81
C ALA A 87 -11.07 -1.96 -13.43
N ILE A 88 -10.14 -2.92 -13.51
CA ILE A 88 -10.43 -4.28 -13.99
C ILE A 88 -11.47 -4.94 -13.08
N VAL A 89 -11.24 -4.93 -11.75
CA VAL A 89 -12.18 -5.51 -10.79
C VAL A 89 -13.55 -4.85 -10.90
N LEU A 90 -13.59 -3.52 -11.00
CA LEU A 90 -14.82 -2.76 -11.16
C LEU A 90 -15.62 -3.21 -12.39
N PHE A 91 -14.95 -3.43 -13.53
CA PHE A 91 -15.60 -3.86 -14.76
C PHE A 91 -16.02 -5.33 -14.71
N THR A 92 -15.13 -6.21 -14.25
CA THR A 92 -15.37 -7.66 -14.19
C THR A 92 -16.52 -8.00 -13.25
N VAL A 93 -16.52 -7.47 -12.01
CA VAL A 93 -17.61 -7.69 -11.05
C VAL A 93 -18.93 -7.11 -11.57
N GLY A 94 -18.87 -5.91 -12.16
CA GLY A 94 -20.06 -5.25 -12.70
C GLY A 94 -20.71 -6.01 -13.85
N ASN A 95 -19.88 -6.62 -14.72
CA ASN A 95 -20.34 -7.46 -15.81
C ASN A 95 -20.94 -8.78 -15.29
N THR A 96 -20.24 -9.46 -14.38
CA THR A 96 -20.72 -10.70 -13.77
C THR A 96 -22.06 -10.51 -13.07
N MET A 97 -22.22 -9.43 -12.30
CA MET A 97 -23.50 -9.11 -11.67
C MET A 97 -24.59 -8.78 -12.66
N SER A 98 -24.25 -8.10 -13.76
CA SER A 98 -25.23 -7.84 -14.81
C SER A 98 -25.76 -9.15 -15.40
N THR A 99 -24.89 -10.13 -15.63
CA THR A 99 -25.29 -11.48 -16.09
C THR A 99 -26.14 -12.20 -15.03
N ALA A 100 -25.72 -12.22 -13.77
CA ALA A 100 -26.47 -12.87 -12.69
C ALA A 100 -27.88 -12.29 -12.50
N VAL A 101 -28.04 -10.97 -12.67
CA VAL A 101 -29.34 -10.30 -12.64
C VAL A 101 -30.23 -10.76 -13.81
N LEU A 102 -29.65 -10.89 -15.01
CA LEU A 102 -30.40 -11.34 -16.18
C LEU A 102 -30.91 -12.76 -16.01
N GLU A 103 -30.06 -13.68 -15.52
CA GLU A 103 -30.43 -15.07 -15.26
C GLU A 103 -31.54 -15.19 -14.21
N ARG A 104 -31.54 -14.35 -13.18
CA ARG A 104 -32.54 -14.37 -12.08
C ARG A 104 -33.73 -13.42 -12.31
N THR A 105 -33.94 -12.92 -13.53
CA THR A 105 -34.99 -11.92 -13.84
C THR A 105 -36.39 -12.40 -13.44
N VAL A 106 -36.74 -13.64 -13.77
CA VAL A 106 -38.05 -14.23 -13.46
C VAL A 106 -38.26 -14.35 -11.96
N GLU A 107 -37.26 -14.80 -11.21
CA GLU A 107 -37.30 -14.91 -9.75
C GLU A 107 -37.54 -13.54 -9.09
N ILE A 108 -36.81 -12.51 -9.54
CA ILE A 108 -36.96 -11.13 -9.06
C ILE A 108 -38.38 -10.60 -9.39
N GLY A 109 -38.90 -10.92 -10.57
CA GLY A 109 -40.25 -10.59 -11.00
C GLY A 109 -41.31 -11.18 -10.07
N THR A 110 -41.22 -12.48 -9.76
CA THR A 110 -42.14 -13.18 -8.85
C THR A 110 -42.05 -12.64 -7.43
N LEU A 111 -40.85 -12.40 -6.89
CA LEU A 111 -40.66 -11.78 -5.58
C LEU A 111 -41.31 -10.39 -5.50
N ARG A 112 -41.19 -9.59 -6.56
CA ARG A 112 -41.81 -8.26 -6.62
C ARG A 112 -43.33 -8.32 -6.80
N ALA A 113 -43.85 -9.31 -7.52
CA ALA A 113 -45.29 -9.55 -7.65
C ALA A 113 -45.93 -9.95 -6.31
N MET A 114 -45.20 -10.67 -5.45
CA MET A 114 -45.60 -10.96 -4.06
C MET A 114 -45.48 -9.76 -3.10
N GLY A 115 -45.10 -8.57 -3.60
CA GLY A 115 -45.06 -7.33 -2.82
C GLY A 115 -43.68 -6.91 -2.30
N LEU A 116 -42.59 -7.59 -2.70
CA LEU A 116 -41.25 -7.20 -2.28
C LEU A 116 -40.86 -5.82 -2.84
N ARG A 117 -40.45 -4.90 -1.95
CA ARG A 117 -40.04 -3.55 -2.33
C ARG A 117 -38.72 -3.58 -3.12
N ARG A 118 -38.56 -2.67 -4.09
CA ARG A 118 -37.31 -2.46 -4.87
C ARG A 118 -36.08 -2.28 -3.97
N ALA A 119 -36.24 -1.67 -2.79
CA ALA A 119 -35.16 -1.49 -1.83
C ALA A 119 -34.67 -2.80 -1.20
N ALA A 120 -35.54 -3.78 -0.99
CA ALA A 120 -35.19 -5.09 -0.45
C ALA A 120 -34.39 -5.91 -1.47
N VAL A 121 -34.80 -5.89 -2.75
CA VAL A 121 -34.04 -6.49 -3.86
C VAL A 121 -32.62 -5.91 -3.93
N ARG A 122 -32.47 -4.58 -3.87
CA ARG A 122 -31.14 -3.94 -3.83
C ARG A 122 -30.31 -4.32 -2.61
N ARG A 123 -30.95 -4.59 -1.48
CA ARG A 123 -30.24 -5.00 -0.25
C ARG A 123 -29.74 -6.44 -0.36
N LEU A 124 -30.53 -7.33 -0.97
CA LEU A 124 -30.14 -8.71 -1.21
C LEU A 124 -28.86 -8.79 -2.05
N PHE A 125 -28.83 -8.14 -3.22
CA PHE A 125 -27.64 -8.11 -4.08
C PHE A 125 -26.42 -7.47 -3.40
N ARG A 126 -26.62 -6.39 -2.63
CA ARG A 126 -25.51 -5.80 -1.86
C ARG A 126 -24.98 -6.72 -0.76
N CYS A 127 -25.83 -7.54 -0.15
CA CYS A 127 -25.41 -8.52 0.85
C CYS A 127 -24.66 -9.69 0.19
N GLU A 128 -25.14 -10.19 -0.95
CA GLU A 128 -24.46 -11.23 -1.74
C GLU A 128 -23.04 -10.75 -2.12
N GLU A 129 -22.92 -9.52 -2.61
CA GLU A 129 -21.65 -8.89 -2.95
C GLU A 129 -20.73 -8.64 -1.76
N LEU A 130 -21.28 -8.20 -0.62
CA LEU A 130 -20.48 -8.04 0.59
C LEU A 130 -19.93 -9.39 1.08
N LEU A 131 -20.71 -10.47 0.98
CA LEU A 131 -20.24 -11.81 1.36
C LEU A 131 -19.14 -12.29 0.43
N LEU A 132 -19.31 -12.14 -0.89
CA LEU A 132 -18.29 -12.48 -1.89
C LEU A 132 -17.01 -11.67 -1.67
N GLY A 133 -17.12 -10.35 -1.49
CA GLY A 133 -15.98 -9.47 -1.23
C GLY A 133 -15.22 -9.82 0.06
N VAL A 134 -15.92 -10.26 1.11
CA VAL A 134 -15.25 -10.73 2.34
C VAL A 134 -14.50 -12.03 2.09
N ILE A 135 -15.07 -12.98 1.34
CA ILE A 135 -14.39 -14.23 0.96
C ILE A 135 -13.15 -13.92 0.12
N ASP A 136 -13.27 -13.05 -0.87
CA ASP A 136 -12.17 -12.63 -1.74
C ASP A 136 -11.05 -11.93 -0.95
N ALA A 137 -11.40 -11.08 0.02
CA ALA A 137 -10.44 -10.42 0.89
C ALA A 137 -9.66 -11.44 1.75
N VAL A 138 -10.35 -12.43 2.34
CA VAL A 138 -9.70 -13.48 3.13
C VAL A 138 -8.77 -14.33 2.26
N LEU A 139 -9.22 -14.76 1.08
CA LEU A 139 -8.41 -15.53 0.15
C LEU A 139 -7.22 -14.73 -0.39
N GLY A 140 -7.41 -13.44 -0.66
CA GLY A 140 -6.37 -12.52 -1.10
C GLY A 140 -5.27 -12.35 -0.03
N VAL A 141 -5.65 -12.12 1.22
CA VAL A 141 -4.69 -11.98 2.32
C VAL A 141 -3.95 -13.31 2.57
N ALA A 142 -4.67 -14.43 2.56
CA ALA A 142 -4.07 -15.75 2.76
C ALA A 142 -3.05 -16.09 1.66
N SER A 143 -3.41 -15.85 0.38
CA SER A 143 -2.52 -16.07 -0.76
C SER A 143 -1.31 -15.13 -0.75
N ALA A 144 -1.50 -13.85 -0.39
CA ALA A 144 -0.39 -12.90 -0.24
C ALA A 144 0.59 -13.32 0.86
N ALA A 145 0.08 -13.75 2.03
CA ALA A 145 0.91 -14.25 3.13
C ALA A 145 1.68 -15.52 2.75
N LEU A 146 1.03 -16.44 2.03
CA LEU A 146 1.68 -17.65 1.52
C LEU A 146 2.81 -17.32 0.54
N LEU A 147 2.54 -16.46 -0.46
CA LEU A 147 3.54 -16.05 -1.45
C LEU A 147 4.71 -15.31 -0.80
N ALA A 148 4.45 -14.41 0.15
CA ALA A 148 5.51 -13.74 0.91
C ALA A 148 6.37 -14.74 1.68
N GLY A 149 5.76 -15.75 2.31
CA GLY A 149 6.48 -16.84 2.97
C GLY A 149 7.39 -17.62 2.02
N VAL A 150 6.87 -18.00 0.85
CA VAL A 150 7.66 -18.71 -0.18
C VAL A 150 8.83 -17.86 -0.66
N ILE A 151 8.60 -16.59 -0.97
CA ILE A 151 9.65 -15.67 -1.45
C ILE A 151 10.73 -15.47 -0.38
N ASN A 152 10.34 -15.27 0.88
CA ASN A 152 11.30 -15.08 1.98
C ASN A 152 12.18 -16.30 2.24
N VAL A 153 11.68 -17.52 2.00
CA VAL A 153 12.46 -18.76 2.17
C VAL A 153 13.30 -19.10 0.93
N SER A 154 12.90 -18.63 -0.25
CA SER A 154 13.57 -18.94 -1.53
C SER A 154 15.00 -18.39 -1.67
N GLY A 155 15.42 -17.46 -0.79
CA GLY A 155 16.75 -16.84 -0.86
C GLY A 155 16.93 -15.92 -2.08
N LEU A 156 15.84 -15.47 -2.70
CA LEU A 156 15.89 -14.51 -3.81
C LEU A 156 16.60 -13.22 -3.37
N THR A 157 17.47 -12.72 -4.22
CA THR A 157 18.16 -11.44 -4.01
C THR A 157 17.72 -10.45 -5.05
N TRP A 158 17.53 -9.21 -4.65
CA TRP A 158 17.31 -8.08 -5.55
C TRP A 158 18.55 -7.19 -5.58
N THR A 159 18.96 -6.76 -6.76
CA THR A 159 20.09 -5.85 -6.97
C THR A 159 19.56 -4.46 -7.33
N PRO A 160 19.60 -3.49 -6.42
CA PRO A 160 19.32 -2.10 -6.75
C PRO A 160 20.37 -1.56 -7.73
N PRO A 161 20.02 -0.60 -8.60
CA PRO A 161 20.98 0.03 -9.49
C PRO A 161 22.15 0.64 -8.67
N GLY A 162 23.38 0.22 -8.97
CA GLY A 162 24.59 0.76 -8.34
C GLY A 162 24.91 0.24 -6.92
N ARG A 163 24.28 -0.86 -6.46
CA ARG A 163 24.59 -1.48 -5.15
C ARG A 163 24.74 -3.01 -5.24
N SER A 164 25.33 -3.60 -4.22
CA SER A 164 25.43 -5.05 -4.05
C SER A 164 24.06 -5.72 -3.91
N PRO A 165 23.93 -7.02 -4.26
CA PRO A 165 22.69 -7.78 -4.06
C PRO A 165 22.24 -7.75 -2.59
N VAL A 166 20.95 -7.50 -2.38
CA VAL A 166 20.31 -7.49 -1.06
C VAL A 166 19.26 -8.61 -1.03
N PRO A 167 19.10 -9.36 0.09
CA PRO A 167 18.03 -10.34 0.19
C PRO A 167 16.66 -9.68 0.00
N LEU A 168 15.85 -10.28 -0.88
CA LEU A 168 14.47 -9.85 -1.09
C LEU A 168 13.62 -10.36 0.06
N ILE A 169 13.19 -9.44 0.92
CA ILE A 169 12.33 -9.75 2.07
C ILE A 169 11.01 -9.03 1.87
N ILE A 170 9.93 -9.80 1.76
CA ILE A 170 8.56 -9.29 1.70
C ILE A 170 7.98 -9.35 3.11
N ARG A 171 7.73 -8.17 3.66
CA ARG A 171 7.08 -8.01 4.96
C ARG A 171 5.61 -7.67 4.74
N VAL A 172 4.73 -8.56 5.20
CA VAL A 172 3.26 -8.40 5.08
C VAL A 172 2.67 -7.67 6.30
N TRP A 173 3.47 -7.50 7.36
CA TRP A 173 3.05 -6.96 8.66
C TRP A 173 4.04 -5.90 9.18
N GLY A 174 3.52 -4.81 9.72
CA GLY A 174 4.34 -3.75 10.32
C GLY A 174 3.91 -2.35 9.87
N GLU A 175 3.35 -2.24 8.67
CA GLU A 175 2.86 -0.99 8.09
C GLU A 175 1.34 -0.88 8.24
N SER A 176 0.88 -0.34 9.38
CA SER A 176 -0.55 -0.16 9.69
C SER A 176 -1.31 0.59 8.60
N ASP A 177 -0.70 1.65 8.06
CA ASP A 177 -1.36 2.55 7.11
C ASP A 177 -1.65 1.85 5.78
N LEU A 178 -0.69 1.03 5.31
CA LEU A 178 -0.89 0.22 4.11
C LEU A 178 -1.94 -0.86 4.34
N ILE A 179 -1.90 -1.56 5.49
CA ILE A 179 -2.87 -2.60 5.81
C ILE A 179 -4.28 -2.04 5.84
N VAL A 180 -4.49 -0.90 6.51
CA VAL A 180 -5.78 -0.22 6.58
C VAL A 180 -6.21 0.25 5.19
N GLY A 181 -5.31 0.87 4.42
CA GLY A 181 -5.59 1.31 3.06
C GLY A 181 -6.03 0.17 2.14
N THR A 182 -5.32 -0.97 2.17
CA THR A 182 -5.66 -2.15 1.39
C THR A 182 -6.98 -2.77 1.83
N ALA A 183 -7.23 -2.88 3.14
CA ALA A 183 -8.49 -3.42 3.66
C ALA A 183 -9.70 -2.56 3.22
N ILE A 184 -9.55 -1.23 3.28
CA ILE A 184 -10.57 -0.31 2.78
C ILE A 184 -10.76 -0.48 1.27
N GLY A 185 -9.67 -0.55 0.49
CA GLY A 185 -9.73 -0.75 -0.95
C GLY A 185 -10.43 -2.05 -1.36
N LEU A 186 -10.12 -3.16 -0.69
CA LEU A 186 -10.71 -4.47 -0.92
C LEU A 186 -12.23 -4.50 -0.66
N LEU A 187 -12.72 -3.72 0.29
CA LEU A 187 -14.15 -3.64 0.57
C LEU A 187 -14.86 -2.63 -0.34
N LEU A 188 -14.26 -1.47 -0.58
CA LEU A 188 -14.91 -0.40 -1.33
C LEU A 188 -15.01 -0.69 -2.83
N VAL A 189 -13.97 -1.24 -3.45
CA VAL A 189 -13.96 -1.44 -4.92
C VAL A 189 -15.07 -2.39 -5.38
N PRO A 190 -15.27 -3.59 -4.78
CA PRO A 190 -16.37 -4.48 -5.15
C PRO A 190 -17.74 -3.88 -4.84
N MET A 191 -17.88 -3.23 -3.67
CA MET A 191 -19.14 -2.56 -3.31
C MET A 191 -19.54 -1.49 -4.31
N LEU A 192 -18.58 -0.69 -4.78
CA LEU A 192 -18.81 0.34 -5.80
C LEU A 192 -19.19 -0.27 -7.15
N SER A 193 -18.56 -1.39 -7.52
CA SER A 193 -18.87 -2.12 -8.75
C SER A 193 -20.34 -2.55 -8.81
N ALA A 194 -20.84 -3.09 -7.71
CA ALA A 194 -22.20 -3.63 -7.64
C ALA A 194 -23.32 -2.56 -7.67
N LEU A 195 -22.99 -1.27 -7.45
CA LEU A 195 -24.02 -0.22 -7.32
C LEU A 195 -24.84 -0.01 -8.60
N LEU A 196 -24.18 0.01 -9.76
CA LEU A 196 -24.83 0.21 -11.05
C LEU A 196 -25.73 -0.98 -11.46
N PRO A 197 -25.25 -2.24 -11.47
CA PRO A 197 -26.07 -3.39 -11.79
C PRO A 197 -27.20 -3.61 -10.77
N ALA A 198 -26.95 -3.45 -9.47
CA ALA A 198 -28.01 -3.58 -8.45
C ALA A 198 -29.12 -2.52 -8.63
N ARG A 199 -28.76 -1.30 -9.04
CA ARG A 199 -29.75 -0.26 -9.40
C ARG A 199 -30.55 -0.66 -10.63
N ARG A 200 -29.91 -1.18 -11.69
CA ARG A 200 -30.59 -1.67 -12.90
C ARG A 200 -31.57 -2.79 -12.57
N ALA A 201 -31.14 -3.82 -11.84
CA ALA A 201 -31.99 -4.94 -11.39
C ALA A 201 -33.27 -4.47 -10.67
N SER A 202 -33.12 -3.51 -9.76
CA SER A 202 -34.23 -3.01 -8.96
C SER A 202 -35.26 -2.17 -9.74
N ARG A 203 -34.86 -1.63 -10.89
CA ARG A 203 -35.69 -0.76 -11.73
C ARG A 203 -36.34 -1.49 -12.90
N MET A 204 -35.99 -2.76 -13.14
CA MET A 204 -36.56 -3.57 -14.21
C MET A 204 -38.09 -3.64 -14.07
N GLU A 205 -38.82 -3.51 -15.18
CA GLU A 205 -40.29 -3.57 -15.15
C GLU A 205 -40.77 -5.02 -14.99
N ILE A 206 -41.78 -5.20 -14.15
CA ILE A 206 -42.30 -6.52 -13.77
C ILE A 206 -42.96 -7.20 -14.99
N VAL A 207 -43.58 -6.41 -15.87
CA VAL A 207 -44.24 -6.90 -17.08
C VAL A 207 -43.22 -7.48 -18.07
N ASP A 208 -42.06 -6.85 -18.23
CA ASP A 208 -40.99 -7.39 -19.06
C ASP A 208 -40.40 -8.66 -18.46
N ALA A 209 -40.24 -8.72 -17.13
CA ALA A 209 -39.70 -9.92 -16.46
C ALA A 209 -40.57 -11.17 -16.65
N LEU A 210 -41.90 -11.02 -16.69
CA LEU A 210 -42.85 -12.11 -16.90
C LEU A 210 -43.09 -12.44 -18.38
N ARG A 211 -42.76 -11.52 -19.31
CA ARG A 211 -42.92 -11.75 -20.75
C ARG A 211 -41.84 -12.68 -21.33
N TYR A 212 -40.76 -12.92 -20.59
CA TYR A 212 -39.69 -13.86 -20.93
C TYR A 212 -39.81 -15.23 -20.23
N ALA A 213 -40.86 -15.45 -19.43
CA ALA A 213 -41.14 -16.72 -18.74
C ALA A 213 -41.94 -17.68 -19.61
#